data_AF-A0A8H6LRX4-F1
#
_entry.id   AF-A0A8H6LRX4-F1
#
_cell.length_a   1.000
_cell.length_b   1.000
_cell.length_c   1.000
_cell.angle_alpha   90.00
_cell.angle_beta   90.00
_cell.angle_gamma   90.00
#
_symmetry.space_group_name_H-M   'P 1'
#
loop_
_entity.id
_entity.type
_entity.pdbx_description
1 polymer ?
#
loop_
_entity_poly.entity_id
_entity_poly.type
_entity_poly.pdbx_seq_one_letter_code
_entity_poly.pdbx_strand_id
1 'polypeptide(L)' 'MQVGSRLRRLFATILIFCAPSQPHLLWNEYWPQICDDLPLILPRLGFPNPTPEDIQDYGLY' A
#
# COMPACT_ATOMS: atom_id res chain seq x y z
N MET A 1 6.02 -10.45 -7.30
CA MET A 1 5.11 -10.01 -8.39
C MET A 1 5.22 -8.49 -8.50
N GLN A 2 5.14 -7.90 -9.71
CA GLN A 2 5.37 -6.46 -9.99
C GLN A 2 4.13 -5.56 -9.77
N VAL A 3 3.06 -6.09 -9.19
CA VAL A 3 1.73 -5.44 -9.21
C VAL A 3 1.61 -4.35 -8.14
N GLY A 4 2.10 -4.58 -6.90
CA GLY A 4 1.96 -3.65 -5.78
C GLY A 4 2.55 -2.25 -6.04
N SER A 5 3.75 -2.17 -6.62
CA SER A 5 4.39 -0.87 -6.93
C SER A 5 3.64 -0.06 -8.00
N ARG A 6 3.02 -0.73 -8.97
CA ARG A 6 2.20 -0.07 -10.00
C ARG A 6 0.85 0.40 -9.43
N LEU A 7 0.24 -0.41 -8.58
CA LEU A 7 -0.99 -0.05 -7.86
C LEU A 7 -0.76 1.13 -6.91
N ARG A 8 0.36 1.16 -6.15
CA ARG A 8 0.73 2.31 -5.33
C ARG A 8 0.85 3.60 -6.14
N ARG A 9 1.49 3.55 -7.30
CA ARG A 9 1.56 4.72 -8.21
C ARG A 9 0.19 5.16 -8.70
N LEU A 10 -0.68 4.22 -9.07
CA LEU A 10 -2.05 4.53 -9.48
C LEU A 10 -2.84 5.16 -8.33
N PHE A 11 -2.75 4.60 -7.12
CA PHE A 11 -3.40 5.13 -5.93
C PHE A 11 -2.93 6.56 -5.64
N ALA A 12 -1.62 6.80 -5.62
CA ALA A 12 -1.06 8.15 -5.48
C ALA A 12 -1.54 9.11 -6.58
N THR A 13 -1.65 8.63 -7.83
CA THR A 13 -2.19 9.41 -8.95
C THR A 13 -3.65 9.80 -8.70
N ILE A 14 -4.49 8.88 -8.24
CA ILE A 14 -5.89 9.17 -7.90
C ILE A 14 -5.96 10.20 -6.77
N LEU A 15 -5.14 10.06 -5.72
CA LEU A 15 -5.10 11.02 -4.62
C LEU A 15 -4.72 12.43 -5.07
N ILE A 16 -3.70 12.56 -5.93
CA ILE A 16 -3.17 13.84 -6.38
C ILE A 16 -4.07 14.50 -7.42
N PHE A 17 -4.54 13.75 -8.42
CA PHE A 17 -5.18 14.31 -9.61
C PHE A 17 -6.71 14.24 -9.58
N CYS A 18 -7.28 13.28 -8.85
CA CYS A 18 -8.73 13.07 -8.84
C CYS A 18 -9.40 13.58 -7.57
N ALA A 19 -8.64 13.96 -6.53
CA ALA A 19 -9.12 14.48 -5.25
C ALA A 19 -10.39 13.74 -4.77
N PRO A 20 -10.31 12.41 -4.58
CA PRO A 20 -11.49 11.61 -4.23
C PRO A 20 -12.11 12.14 -2.93
N SER A 21 -13.45 12.18 -2.87
CA SER A 21 -14.16 12.70 -1.70
C SER A 21 -13.85 11.91 -0.41
N GLN A 22 -13.48 10.63 -0.53
CA GLN A 22 -13.21 9.73 0.59
C GLN A 22 -12.02 8.80 0.29
N PRO A 23 -10.77 9.30 0.33
CA PRO A 23 -9.57 8.51 0.01
C PRO A 23 -9.33 7.36 1.00
N HIS A 24 -9.76 7.53 2.25
CA HIS A 24 -9.60 6.53 3.30
C HIS A 24 -10.41 5.25 3.04
N LEU A 25 -11.60 5.35 2.41
CA LEU A 25 -12.38 4.18 2.03
C LEU A 25 -11.65 3.37 0.96
N LEU A 26 -11.10 4.07 -0.04
CA LEU A 26 -10.31 3.45 -1.10
C LEU A 26 -9.05 2.77 -0.53
N TRP A 27 -8.37 3.42 0.43
CA TRP A 27 -7.23 2.80 1.10
C TRP A 27 -7.64 1.55 1.89
N ASN A 28 -8.67 1.64 2.74
CA ASN A 28 -9.10 0.53 3.59
C ASN A 28 -9.56 -0.70 2.80
N GLU A 29 -10.08 -0.50 1.59
CA GLU A 29 -10.56 -1.58 0.72
C GLU A 29 -9.45 -2.20 -0.14
N TYR A 30 -8.50 -1.39 -0.62
CA TYR A 30 -7.51 -1.82 -1.62
C TYR A 30 -6.07 -1.90 -1.11
N TRP A 31 -5.79 -1.53 0.15
CA TRP A 31 -4.44 -1.61 0.72
C TRP A 31 -3.79 -3.01 0.57
N PRO A 32 -4.49 -4.16 0.68
CA PRO A 32 -3.85 -5.46 0.53
C PRO A 32 -3.25 -5.66 -0.87
N GLN A 33 -3.96 -5.22 -1.91
CA GLN A 33 -3.51 -5.30 -3.30
C GLN A 33 -2.43 -4.27 -3.61
N ILE A 34 -2.57 -3.07 -3.04
CA ILE A 34 -1.60 -1.98 -3.18
C ILE A 34 -0.26 -2.36 -2.52
N CYS A 35 -0.32 -3.08 -1.40
CA CYS A 35 0.81 -3.49 -0.57
C CYS A 35 1.23 -4.95 -0.75
N ASP A 36 0.77 -5.66 -1.78
CA ASP A 36 1.01 -7.09 -2.00
C ASP A 36 2.51 -7.48 -2.04
N ASP A 37 3.39 -6.55 -2.38
CA ASP A 37 4.83 -6.77 -2.41
C ASP A 37 5.54 -6.48 -1.07
N LEU A 38 4.91 -5.75 -0.15
CA LEU A 38 5.49 -5.40 1.15
C LEU A 38 5.80 -6.60 2.05
N PRO A 39 4.97 -7.66 2.15
CA PRO A 39 5.30 -8.86 2.93
C PRO A 39 6.65 -9.50 2.55
N LEU A 40 7.07 -9.35 1.28
CA LEU A 40 8.33 -9.89 0.78
C LEU A 40 9.52 -8.92 0.97
N ILE A 41 9.24 -7.61 1.03
CA ILE A 41 10.24 -6.55 1.11
C ILE A 41 10.57 -6.22 2.57
N LEU A 42 9.56 -6.14 3.44
CA LEU A 42 9.70 -5.75 4.84
C LEU A 42 10.71 -6.61 5.63
N PRO A 43 10.77 -7.95 5.47
CA PRO A 43 11.82 -8.75 6.10
C PRO A 43 13.24 -8.36 5.69
N ARG A 44 13.44 -7.89 4.46
CA ARG A 44 14.73 -7.41 3.96
C ARG A 44 15.09 -6.03 4.50
N LEU A 45 14.11 -5.27 4.99
CA LEU A 45 14.26 -3.95 5.59
C LEU A 45 14.38 -4.00 7.12
N GLY A 46 14.38 -5.19 7.73
CA GLY A 46 14.52 -5.37 9.18
C GLY A 46 13.22 -5.65 9.94
N PHE A 47 12.12 -5.94 9.23
CA PHE A 47 10.84 -6.35 9.82
C PHE A 47 10.60 -7.84 9.58
N PRO A 48 11.13 -8.74 10.44
CA PRO A 48 11.19 -10.18 10.16
C PRO A 48 9.83 -10.87 10.07
N ASN A 49 8.80 -10.35 10.73
CA ASN A 49 7.42 -10.85 10.69
C ASN A 49 6.44 -9.67 10.68
N PRO A 50 6.25 -9.00 9.54
CA PRO A 50 5.36 -7.85 9.47
C PRO A 50 3.90 -8.32 9.61
N THR A 51 3.15 -7.73 10.52
CA THR A 51 1.71 -8.00 10.64
C THR A 51 0.95 -7.29 9.51
N PRO A 52 -0.31 -7.67 9.25
CA PRO A 52 -1.17 -6.93 8.33
C PRO A 52 -1.26 -5.44 8.69
N GLU A 53 -1.27 -5.10 9.98
CA GLU A 53 -1.28 -3.71 10.43
C GLU A 53 0.04 -2.99 10.09
N ASP A 54 1.19 -3.64 10.29
CA ASP A 54 2.50 -3.07 9.92
C ASP A 54 2.59 -2.79 8.41
N ILE A 55 2.06 -3.69 7.59
CA ILE A 55 2.03 -3.55 6.12
C ILE A 55 1.11 -2.41 5.70
N GLN A 56 -0.05 -2.30 6.34
CA GLN A 56 -1.01 -1.23 6.08
C GLN A 56 -0.45 0.14 6.48
N ASP A 57 0.24 0.23 7.62
CA ASP A 57 0.88 1.48 8.08
C ASP A 57 2.05 1.86 7.17
N TYR A 58 2.96 0.92 6.89
CA TYR A 58 4.11 1.16 6.03
C TYR A 58 3.70 1.54 4.59
N GLY A 59 2.57 1.04 4.10
CA GLY A 59 2.05 1.38 2.78
C GLY A 59 1.76 2.88 2.56
N LEU A 60 1.67 3.66 3.65
CA LEU A 60 1.44 5.11 3.63
C LEU A 60 2.73 5.94 3.64
N TYR A 61 3.90 5.33 3.81
CA TYR A 61 5.23 5.96 3.83
C TYR A 61 6.01 5.76 2.51
#